data_AF-A0A4Y8IGS8-F1
#
_entry.id   AF-A0A4Y8IGS8-F1
#
_cell.length_a   1.000
_cell.length_b   1.000
_cell.length_c   1.000
_cell.angle_alpha   90.00
_cell.angle_beta   90.00
_cell.angle_gamma   90.00
#
_symmetry.space_group_name_H-M   'P 1'
#
loop_
_entity.id
_entity.type
_entity.pdbx_description
1 polymer ?
#
loop_
_entity_poly.entity_id
_entity_poly.type
_entity_poly.pdbx_seq_one_letter_code
_entity_poly.pdbx_strand_id
1 'polypeptide(L)' 'MAYLYFLYLTVGVILGTLLFGLPFGSIIGGLIGYLGAATQSNRKKIEDLNRKKIEELEKEINEIKRNIS' A
#
# COMPACT_ATOMS: atom_id res chain seq x y z
N MET A 1 -2.76 -10.26 6.56
CA MET A 1 -3.44 -9.42 5.55
C MET A 1 -2.80 -9.49 4.16
N ALA A 2 -1.49 -9.29 4.00
CA ALA A 2 -0.84 -9.33 2.69
C ALA A 2 -1.03 -10.64 1.92
N TYR A 3 -0.97 -11.79 2.62
CA TYR A 3 -1.14 -13.11 2.01
C TYR A 3 -2.55 -13.33 1.43
N LEU A 4 -3.58 -12.84 2.14
CA LEU A 4 -4.97 -12.94 1.70
C LEU A 4 -5.22 -12.07 0.47
N TYR A 5 -4.61 -10.87 0.44
CA TYR A 5 -4.67 -9.98 -0.71
C TYR A 5 -4.02 -10.59 -1.95
N PHE A 6 -2.85 -11.21 -1.79
CA PHE A 6 -2.15 -11.90 -2.87
C PHE A 6 -2.95 -13.11 -3.40
N LEU A 7 -3.62 -13.85 -2.51
CA LEU A 7 -4.51 -14.95 -2.88
C LEU A 7 -5.68 -14.48 -3.74
N TYR A 8 -6.39 -13.42 -3.31
CA TYR A 8 -7.50 -12.84 -4.09
C TYR A 8 -7.04 -12.33 -5.45
N LEU A 9 -5.86 -11.72 -5.51
CA LEU A 9 -5.28 -11.21 -6.74
C LEU A 9 -5.02 -12.35 -7.73
N THR A 10 -4.41 -13.44 -7.26
CA THR A 10 -4.10 -14.60 -8.09
C THR A 10 -5.37 -15.30 -8.59
N VAL A 11 -6.35 -15.48 -7.70
CA VAL A 11 -7.65 -16.09 -8.05
C VAL A 11 -8.42 -15.23 -9.06
N GLY A 12 -8.41 -13.91 -8.89
CA GLY A 12 -9.06 -12.99 -9.82
C GLY A 12 -8.47 -13.05 -11.24
N VAL A 13 -7.15 -13.17 -11.36
CA VAL A 13 -6.46 -13.30 -12.65
C VAL A 13 -6.78 -14.65 -13.32
N ILE A 14 -6.78 -15.74 -12.55
CA ILE A 14 -7.10 -17.08 -13.06
C ILE A 14 -8.55 -17.14 -13.55
N LEU A 15 -9.51 -16.65 -12.75
CA LEU A 15 -10.92 -16.64 -13.12
C LEU A 15 -11.19 -15.70 -14.30
N GLY A 16 -10.57 -14.52 -14.33
CA GLY A 16 -10.69 -13.58 -15.45
C GLY A 16 -10.17 -14.17 -16.76
N THR A 17 -9.07 -14.93 -16.70
CA THR A 17 -8.51 -15.62 -17.87
C THR A 17 -9.40 -16.78 -18.33
N LEU A 18 -9.98 -17.54 -17.40
CA LEU A 18 -10.91 -18.65 -17.71
C LEU A 18 -12.23 -18.16 -18.32
N LEU A 19 -12.77 -17.04 -17.84
CA LEU A 19 -14.09 -16.54 -18.25
C LEU A 19 -14.04 -15.68 -19.53
N PHE A 20 -12.98 -14.89 -19.73
CA PHE A 20 -12.90 -13.92 -20.83
C PHE A 20 -11.80 -14.23 -21.85
N GLY A 21 -11.04 -15.31 -21.64
CA GLY A 21 -9.92 -15.71 -22.50
C GLY A 21 -8.64 -14.90 -22.24
N LEU A 22 -7.55 -15.35 -22.86
CA LEU A 22 -6.19 -14.80 -22.71
C LEU A 22 -6.04 -13.29 -22.96
N PRO A 23 -6.65 -12.67 -24.00
CA PRO A 23 -6.41 -11.24 -24.25
C PRO A 23 -7.01 -10.34 -23.18
N PHE A 24 -8.19 -10.69 -22.64
CA PHE A 24 -8.82 -9.91 -21.57
C PHE A 24 -8.26 -10.25 -20.19
N GLY A 25 -7.95 -11.52 -19.91
CA GLY A 25 -7.36 -11.94 -18.64
C GLY A 25 -6.00 -11.31 -18.37
N SER A 26 -5.17 -11.17 -19.40
CA SER A 26 -3.84 -10.53 -19.29
C SER A 26 -3.90 -9.02 -19.08
N ILE A 27 -4.83 -8.32 -19.74
CA ILE A 27 -5.08 -6.89 -19.50
C ILE A 27 -5.57 -6.65 -18.07
N ILE A 28 -6.55 -7.44 -17.61
CA ILE A 28 -7.08 -7.33 -16.25
C ILE A 28 -6.00 -7.66 -15.22
N GLY A 29 -5.22 -8.73 -15.44
CA GLY A 29 -4.13 -9.10 -14.55
C GLY A 29 -3.01 -8.05 -14.49
N GLY A 30 -2.66 -7.45 -15.63
CA GLY A 30 -1.70 -6.34 -15.68
C GLY A 30 -2.20 -5.11 -14.92
N LEU A 31 -3.47 -4.73 -15.10
CA LEU A 31 -4.08 -3.59 -14.40
C LEU A 31 -4.12 -3.82 -12.89
N ILE A 32 -4.53 -5.01 -12.45
CA ILE A 32 -4.58 -5.37 -11.04
C ILE A 32 -3.16 -5.40 -10.44
N GLY A 33 -2.18 -5.95 -11.15
CA GLY A 33 -0.78 -5.95 -10.72
C GLY A 33 -0.23 -4.53 -10.53
N TYR A 34 -0.50 -3.63 -11.48
CA TYR A 34 -0.11 -2.22 -11.38
C TYR A 34 -0.77 -1.52 -10.19
N LEU A 35 -2.08 -1.71 -9.99
CA LEU A 35 -2.82 -1.15 -8.86
C LEU A 35 -2.30 -1.68 -7.51
N GLY A 36 -1.96 -2.97 -7.44
CA GLY A 36 -1.36 -3.58 -6.26
C GLY A 36 0.00 -2.95 -5.92
N ALA A 37 0.87 -2.79 -6.92
CA ALA A 37 2.18 -2.17 -6.74
C ALA A 37 2.08 -0.69 -6.32
N ALA A 38 1.17 0.07 -6.94
CA ALA A 38 0.92 1.46 -6.59
C ALA A 38 0.38 1.60 -5.15
N THR A 39 -0.55 0.72 -4.75
CA THR A 39 -1.11 0.70 -3.39
C THR A 39 -0.03 0.41 -2.34
N GLN A 40 0.87 -0.53 -2.62
CA GLN A 40 1.95 -0.88 -1.70
C GLN A 40 2.97 0.26 -1.56
N SER A 41 3.31 0.92 -2.67
CA SER A 41 4.19 2.10 -2.68
C SER A 41 3.59 3.27 -1.89
N ASN A 42 2.31 3.56 -2.10
CA ASN A 42 1.60 4.62 -1.39
C ASN A 42 1.53 4.34 0.12
N ARG A 43 1.29 3.08 0.52
CA ARG A 43 1.27 2.70 1.93
C ARG A 43 2.60 2.98 2.62
N LYS A 44 3.72 2.62 1.98
CA LYS A 44 5.06 2.90 2.50
C LYS A 44 5.30 4.41 2.64
N LYS A 45 4.90 5.19 1.64
CA LYS A 45 5.05 6.65 1.66
C LYS A 45 4.23 7.31 2.78
N ILE A 46 3.02 6.82 3.05
CA ILE A 46 2.19 7.28 4.16
C ILE A 46 2.83 6.94 5.51
N GLU A 47 3.40 5.74 5.65
CA GLU A 47 4.09 5.32 6.87
C GLU A 47 5.32 6.20 7.15
N ASP A 48 6.12 6.49 6.12
CA ASP A 48 7.27 7.39 6.22
C ASP A 48 6.87 8.83 6.61
N LEU A 49 5.78 9.34 6.02
CA LEU A 49 5.23 10.66 6.37
C LEU A 49 4.75 10.72 7.82
N ASN A 50 4.04 9.69 8.27
CA ASN A 50 3.56 9.60 9.65
C ASN A 50 4.72 9.53 10.64
N ARG A 51 5.76 8.74 10.35
CA ARG A 51 6.96 8.67 11.19
C ARG A 51 7.64 10.03 11.33
N LYS A 52 7.86 10.74 10.22
CA LYS A 52 8.47 12.08 10.25
C LYS A 52 7.66 13.06 11.09
N LYS A 53 6.33 13.04 10.94
CA LYS A 53 5.45 13.93 11.69
C LYS A 53 5.43 13.62 13.18
N ILE A 54 5.53 12.33 13.56
CA ILE A 54 5.67 11.92 14.96
C ILE A 54 7.01 12.41 15.54
N GLU A 55 8.12 12.22 14.81
CA GLU A 55 9.45 12.69 15.26
C GLU A 55 9.51 14.22 15.43
N GLU A 56 8.80 14.97 14.57
CA GLU A 56 8.69 16.42 14.67
C GLU A 56 7.88 16.84 15.91
N LEU A 57 6.72 16.22 16.14
CA LEU A 57 5.90 16.46 17.32
C LEU A 57 6.62 16.09 18.63
N GLU A 58 7.40 15.01 18.63
CA GLU A 58 8.21 14.61 19.80
C GLU A 58 9.30 15.66 20.12
N LYS A 59 9.91 16.27 19.10
CA LYS A 59 10.87 17.37 19.31
C LYS A 59 10.19 18.60 19.89
N GLU A 60 9.06 19.03 19.32
CA GLU A 60 8.29 20.17 19.83
C GLU A 60 7.88 19.97 21.29
N ILE A 61 7.37 18.78 21.65
CA ILE A 61 7.01 18.45 23.03
C ILE A 61 8.23 18.52 23.96
N ASN A 62 9.39 18.02 23.52
CA ASN A 62 10.61 18.06 24.31
C ASN A 62 11.14 19.49 24.50
N GLU A 63 11.04 20.35 23.49
CA GLU A 63 11.39 21.77 23.62
C GLU A 63 10.46 22.49 24.59
N ILE A 64 9.14 22.28 24.48
CA ILE A 64 8.16 22.85 25.40
C ILE A 64 8.44 22.38 26.83
N LYS A 65 8.70 21.08 27.06
CA LYS A 65 9.05 20.56 28.39
C LYS A 65 10.32 21.21 28.96
N ARG A 66 11.33 21.46 28.13
CA ARG A 66 12.57 22.12 28.56
C ARG A 66 12.38 23.61 28.87
N ASN A 67 11.42 24.27 28.24
CA ASN A 67 11.14 25.69 28.47
C ASN A 67 10.22 25.93 29.68
N ILE A 68 9.50 24.91 30.15
CA ILE A 68 8.60 24.97 31.31
C ILE A 68 9.30 24.47 32.60
N SER A 69 10.39 23.69 32.48
CA SER A 69 11.21 23.22 33.60
C SER A 69 12.35 24.17 33.93
#